data_AF-A0A1Z1WSL5-F1
#
_entry.id   AF-A0A1Z1WSL5-F1
#
_cell.length_a   1.000
_cell.length_b   1.000
_cell.length_c   1.000
_cell.angle_alpha   90.00
_cell.angle_beta   90.00
_cell.angle_gamma   90.00
#
_symmetry.space_group_name_H-M   'P 1'
#
loop_
_entity.id
_entity.type
_entity.pdbx_description
1 polymer ?
#
loop_
_entity_poly.entity_id
_entity_poly.type
_entity_poly.pdbx_seq_one_letter_code
_entity_poly.pdbx_strand_id
1 'polypeptide(L)'
;MKERGEYGTAEEAERAARVVLALLGAHLTGEVRAQLMARLSEGFALILLNPLQSAKPLPPSDSVRATAAWIEGATEQTAAWDVSAVLSTVADTAGEELTGHVLLQLPVGYDLLGGRPHPT
;
A
#
# COMPACT_ATOMS: atom_id res chain seq x y z
N MET A 1 2.62 -10.58 -6.84
CA MET A 1 1.74 -9.62 -7.53
C MET A 1 1.08 -10.15 -8.81
N LYS A 2 1.69 -11.05 -9.60
CA LYS A 2 1.09 -11.51 -10.87
C LYS A 2 -0.20 -12.35 -10.77
N GLU A 3 -0.57 -12.85 -9.59
CA GLU A 3 -1.71 -13.77 -9.46
C GLU A 3 -3.03 -13.12 -8.99
N ARG A 4 -3.06 -11.80 -8.72
CA ARG A 4 -4.24 -11.17 -8.08
C ARG A 4 -4.76 -9.88 -8.73
N GLY A 5 -4.11 -9.39 -9.78
CA GLY A 5 -4.65 -8.31 -10.61
C GLY A 5 -4.59 -8.73 -12.06
N GLU A 6 -5.62 -8.38 -12.84
CA GLU A 6 -5.57 -8.44 -14.31
C GLU A 6 -4.58 -7.38 -14.81
N TYR A 7 -3.30 -7.53 -14.47
CA TYR A 7 -2.24 -6.69 -14.98
C TYR A 7 -1.88 -7.20 -16.37
N GLY A 8 -1.91 -6.31 -17.37
CA GLY A 8 -1.47 -6.64 -18.72
C GLY A 8 0.03 -6.97 -18.75
N THR A 9 0.81 -6.45 -17.79
CA THR A 9 2.25 -6.61 -17.69
C THR A 9 2.77 -6.62 -16.24
N ALA A 10 3.99 -7.12 -16.01
CA ALA A 10 4.61 -7.06 -14.67
C ALA A 10 4.97 -5.62 -14.28
N GLU A 11 5.26 -4.78 -15.27
CA GLU A 11 5.63 -3.38 -15.16
C GLU A 11 4.46 -2.52 -14.66
N GLU A 12 3.22 -2.80 -15.08
CA GLU A 12 2.02 -2.14 -14.58
C GLU A 12 1.79 -2.46 -13.10
N ALA A 13 1.89 -3.75 -12.72
CA ALA A 13 1.78 -4.17 -11.33
C ALA A 13 2.85 -3.51 -10.45
N GLU A 14 4.07 -3.43 -10.96
CA GLU A 14 5.18 -2.79 -10.27
C GLU A 14 4.95 -1.29 -10.10
N ARG A 15 4.46 -0.59 -11.14
CA ARG A 15 4.12 0.84 -11.08
C ARG A 15 3.01 1.11 -10.06
N ALA A 16 1.93 0.33 -10.09
CA ALA A 16 0.85 0.44 -9.12
C ALA A 16 1.36 0.23 -7.68
N ALA A 17 2.20 -0.79 -7.47
CA ALA A 17 2.84 -1.03 -6.19
C ALA A 17 3.68 0.14 -5.70
N ARG A 18 4.46 0.78 -6.59
CA ARG A 18 5.27 1.94 -6.22
C ARG A 18 4.41 3.13 -5.80
N VAL A 19 3.35 3.43 -6.53
CA VAL A 19 2.43 4.53 -6.21
C VAL A 19 1.77 4.29 -4.86
N VAL A 20 1.19 3.12 -4.66
CA VAL A 20 0.49 2.78 -3.42
C VAL A 20 1.46 2.76 -2.23
N LEU A 21 2.65 2.15 -2.38
CA LEU A 21 3.67 2.16 -1.31
C LEU A 21 4.16 3.57 -0.98
N ALA A 22 4.25 4.48 -1.95
CA ALA A 22 4.62 5.87 -1.68
C ALA A 22 3.53 6.59 -0.85
N LEU A 23 2.25 6.39 -1.19
CA LEU A 23 1.12 6.99 -0.49
C LEU A 23 0.95 6.43 0.94
N LEU A 24 1.06 5.11 1.09
CA LEU A 24 1.00 4.45 2.40
C LEU A 24 2.24 4.77 3.24
N GLY A 25 3.42 4.72 2.63
CA GLY A 25 4.71 4.95 3.27
C GLY A 25 4.84 6.34 3.87
N ALA A 26 4.07 7.34 3.39
CA ALA A 26 3.99 8.66 4.00
C ALA A 26 3.40 8.66 5.42
N HIS A 27 2.64 7.63 5.79
CA HIS A 27 2.04 7.47 7.12
C HIS A 27 2.89 6.59 8.06
N LEU A 28 3.81 5.79 7.49
CA LEU A 28 4.64 4.89 8.27
C LEU A 28 5.83 5.60 8.89
N THR A 29 6.03 5.39 10.18
CA THR A 29 7.07 6.06 10.97
C THR A 29 7.82 5.09 11.88
N GLY A 30 9.02 5.52 12.31
CA GLY A 30 9.83 4.82 13.30
C GLY A 30 10.14 3.37 12.92
N GLU A 31 10.02 2.48 13.90
CA GLU A 31 10.42 1.08 13.78
C GLU A 31 9.55 0.31 12.77
N VAL A 32 8.25 0.61 12.67
CA VAL A 32 7.35 -0.04 11.71
C VAL A 32 7.82 0.17 10.28
N ARG A 33 8.23 1.40 9.94
CA ARG A 33 8.77 1.72 8.61
C ARG A 33 10.08 0.98 8.36
N ALA A 34 10.99 0.96 9.32
CA ALA A 34 12.29 0.29 9.20
C ALA A 34 12.15 -1.24 9.04
N GLN A 35 11.27 -1.86 9.83
CA GLN A 35 11.00 -3.30 9.72
C GLN A 35 10.33 -3.66 8.40
N LEU A 36 9.39 -2.84 7.91
CA LEU A 36 8.77 -3.07 6.61
C LEU A 36 9.79 -2.94 5.48
N MET A 37 10.65 -1.92 5.51
CA MET A 37 11.75 -1.78 4.56
C MET A 37 12.66 -3.00 4.50
N ALA A 38 13.02 -3.57 5.66
CA ALA A 38 13.89 -4.73 5.75
C ALA A 38 13.26 -6.02 5.15
N ARG A 39 11.94 -6.06 4.96
CA ARG A 39 11.22 -7.21 4.40
C ARG A 39 10.89 -7.05 2.91
N LEU A 40 10.95 -5.83 2.37
CA LEU A 40 10.71 -5.54 0.96
C LEU A 40 11.96 -5.78 0.12
N SER A 41 11.78 -6.00 -1.19
CA SER A 41 12.91 -5.93 -2.13
C SER A 41 13.50 -4.52 -2.16
N GLU A 42 14.79 -4.41 -2.49
CA GLU A 42 15.54 -3.14 -2.47
C GLU A 42 14.81 -2.01 -3.19
N GLY A 43 14.28 -2.27 -4.39
CA GLY A 43 13.56 -1.26 -5.19
C GLY A 43 12.30 -0.71 -4.52
N PHE A 44 11.60 -1.50 -3.70
CA PHE A 44 10.42 -1.05 -2.95
C PHE A 44 10.81 -0.46 -1.59
N ALA A 45 11.87 -0.98 -0.95
CA ALA A 45 12.38 -0.43 0.29
C ALA A 45 12.85 1.03 0.13
N LEU A 46 13.47 1.37 -1.01
CA LEU A 46 13.89 2.74 -1.33
C LEU A 46 12.72 3.74 -1.36
N ILE A 47 11.50 3.30 -1.66
CA ILE A 47 10.31 4.17 -1.69
C ILE A 47 9.95 4.65 -0.28
N LEU A 48 10.20 3.80 0.72
CA LEU A 48 9.96 4.12 2.13
C LEU A 48 11.08 4.97 2.75
N LEU A 49 12.12 5.34 1.99
CA LEU A 49 13.09 6.35 2.42
C LEU A 49 12.53 7.78 2.34
N ASN A 50 11.33 7.97 1.77
CA ASN A 50 10.78 9.28 1.48
C ASN A 50 10.67 10.17 2.75
N PRO A 51 11.27 11.38 2.76
CA PRO A 51 11.17 12.33 3.87
C PRO A 51 9.81 13.03 3.99
N LEU A 52 8.93 12.92 2.99
CA LEU A 52 7.59 13.49 3.01
C LEU A 52 6.66 12.61 3.86
N GLN A 53 6.73 12.79 5.17
CA GLN A 53 5.70 12.33 6.08
C GLN A 53 4.40 13.08 5.77
N SER A 54 3.27 12.36 5.75
CA SER A 54 1.99 12.99 5.47
C SER A 54 1.61 13.91 6.64
N ALA A 55 1.42 15.19 6.34
CA ALA A 55 0.93 16.16 7.34
C ALA A 55 -0.58 16.02 7.63
N LYS A 56 -1.30 15.25 6.80
CA LYS A 56 -2.75 14.99 6.93
C LYS A 56 -3.06 13.51 6.68
N PRO A 57 -4.03 12.92 7.38
CA PRO A 57 -4.48 11.56 7.07
C PRO A 57 -4.97 11.46 5.63
N LEU A 58 -4.52 10.45 4.88
CA LEU A 58 -5.04 10.11 3.55
C LEU A 58 -6.03 8.93 3.68
N PRO A 59 -7.34 9.18 3.83
CA PRO A 59 -8.32 8.11 3.99
C PRO A 59 -8.37 7.19 2.75
N PRO A 60 -8.95 5.98 2.88
CA PRO A 60 -8.99 4.99 1.80
C PRO A 60 -9.49 5.53 0.45
N SER A 61 -10.61 6.27 0.45
CA SER A 61 -11.18 6.85 -0.78
C SER A 61 -10.24 7.84 -1.46
N ASP A 62 -9.50 8.63 -0.68
CA ASP A 62 -8.58 9.62 -1.21
C ASP A 62 -7.28 8.95 -1.69
N SER A 63 -6.88 7.84 -1.08
CA SER A 63 -5.78 7.02 -1.56
C SER A 63 -6.11 6.33 -2.88
N VAL A 64 -7.35 5.82 -3.04
CA VAL A 64 -7.84 5.30 -4.32
C VAL A 64 -7.84 6.38 -5.40
N ARG A 65 -8.39 7.55 -5.10
CA ARG A 65 -8.43 8.69 -6.04
C ARG A 65 -7.03 9.17 -6.41
N ALA A 66 -6.13 9.28 -5.43
CA ALA A 66 -4.74 9.65 -5.66
C ALA A 66 -4.04 8.59 -6.53
N THR A 67 -4.22 7.31 -6.23
CA THR A 67 -3.64 6.21 -7.01
C THR A 67 -4.11 6.26 -8.46
N ALA A 68 -5.41 6.43 -8.70
CA ALA A 68 -5.96 6.60 -10.05
C ALA A 68 -5.37 7.81 -10.78
N ALA A 69 -5.16 8.93 -10.09
CA ALA A 69 -4.58 10.13 -10.69
C ALA A 69 -3.11 9.98 -11.10
N TRP A 70 -2.36 9.07 -10.47
CA TRP A 70 -0.94 8.84 -10.75
C TRP A 70 -0.68 7.74 -11.79
N ILE A 71 -1.70 6.96 -12.17
CA ILE A 71 -1.58 5.86 -13.13
C ILE A 71 -2.36 6.23 -14.39
N GLU A 72 -1.64 6.39 -15.50
CA GLU A 72 -2.25 6.70 -16.79
C GLU A 72 -3.26 5.61 -17.20
N GLY A 73 -4.47 6.02 -17.56
CA GLY A 73 -5.56 5.11 -17.94
C GLY A 73 -6.27 4.42 -16.78
N ALA A 74 -5.86 4.63 -15.53
CA ALA A 74 -6.54 4.05 -14.38
C ALA A 74 -7.87 4.74 -14.07
N THR A 75 -8.82 3.94 -13.62
CA THR A 75 -10.08 4.40 -13.03
C THR A 75 -10.01 4.27 -11.51
N GLU A 76 -10.90 4.94 -10.76
CA GLU A 76 -11.00 4.71 -9.31
C GLU A 76 -11.31 3.23 -8.99
N GLN A 77 -12.06 2.55 -9.87
CA GLN A 77 -12.32 1.13 -9.73
C GLN A 77 -11.00 0.34 -9.82
N THR A 78 -10.23 0.46 -10.89
CA THR A 78 -8.95 -0.29 -11.03
C THR A 78 -7.95 0.09 -9.94
N ALA A 79 -7.92 1.36 -9.53
CA ALA A 79 -7.07 1.81 -8.43
C ALA A 79 -7.48 1.22 -7.07
N ALA A 80 -8.77 1.00 -6.81
CA ALA A 80 -9.21 0.32 -5.60
C ALA A 80 -8.71 -1.13 -5.54
N TRP A 81 -8.70 -1.81 -6.68
CA TRP A 81 -8.12 -3.15 -6.80
C TRP A 81 -6.61 -3.13 -6.57
N ASP A 82 -5.89 -2.17 -7.16
CA ASP A 82 -4.46 -1.99 -6.97
C ASP A 82 -4.09 -1.75 -5.50
N VAL A 83 -4.81 -0.85 -4.83
CA VAL A 83 -4.60 -0.55 -3.41
C VAL A 83 -4.82 -1.83 -2.57
N SER A 84 -5.91 -2.56 -2.81
CA SER A 84 -6.20 -3.82 -2.11
C SER A 84 -5.12 -4.89 -2.34
N ALA A 85 -4.68 -5.07 -3.59
CA ALA A 85 -3.67 -6.06 -3.97
C ALA A 85 -2.30 -5.75 -3.33
N VAL A 86 -1.91 -4.47 -3.30
CA VAL A 86 -0.67 -4.03 -2.66
C VAL A 86 -0.74 -4.18 -1.15
N LEU A 87 -1.85 -3.79 -0.51
CA LEU A 87 -2.04 -3.98 0.94
C LEU A 87 -1.95 -5.46 1.33
N SER A 88 -2.58 -6.33 0.55
CA SER A 88 -2.51 -7.78 0.76
C SER A 88 -1.07 -8.30 0.61
N THR A 89 -0.35 -7.86 -0.42
CA THR A 89 1.06 -8.25 -0.65
C THR A 89 1.98 -7.74 0.47
N VAL A 90 1.76 -6.52 0.94
CA VAL A 90 2.47 -5.95 2.09
C VAL A 90 2.18 -6.75 3.35
N ALA A 91 0.93 -7.14 3.59
CA ALA A 91 0.56 -7.96 4.73
C ALA A 91 1.25 -9.34 4.71
N ASP A 92 1.25 -10.01 3.55
CA ASP A 92 1.93 -11.29 3.38
C ASP A 92 3.44 -11.16 3.61
N THR A 93 4.05 -10.07 3.15
CA THR A 93 5.49 -9.81 3.30
C THR A 93 5.85 -9.40 4.72
N ALA A 94 4.99 -8.63 5.38
CA ALA A 94 5.20 -8.14 6.74
C ALA A 94 4.94 -9.23 7.78
N GLY A 95 4.07 -10.20 7.51
CA GLY A 95 3.59 -11.12 8.53
C GLY A 95 2.62 -10.43 9.51
N GLU A 96 1.90 -11.23 10.29
CA GLU A 96 0.71 -10.79 11.04
C GLU A 96 0.99 -9.64 12.02
N GLU A 97 2.04 -9.76 12.84
CA GLU A 97 2.40 -8.78 13.87
C GLU A 97 2.71 -7.41 13.27
N LEU A 98 3.65 -7.34 12.31
CA LEU A 98 4.00 -6.07 11.67
C LEU A 98 2.84 -5.52 10.86
N THR A 99 2.00 -6.36 10.26
CA THR A 99 0.81 -5.89 9.56
C THR A 99 -0.16 -5.21 10.54
N GLY A 100 -0.31 -5.73 11.76
CA GLY A 100 -1.07 -5.08 12.82
C GLY A 100 -0.52 -3.68 13.13
N HIS A 101 0.80 -3.56 13.31
CA HIS A 101 1.44 -2.26 13.56
C HIS A 101 1.34 -1.29 12.38
N VAL A 102 1.42 -1.79 11.14
CA VAL A 102 1.20 -0.99 9.93
C VAL A 102 -0.23 -0.43 9.91
N LEU A 103 -1.23 -1.27 10.14
CA LEU A 103 -2.64 -0.85 10.15
C LEU A 103 -2.93 0.20 11.23
N LEU A 104 -2.29 0.11 12.41
CA LEU A 104 -2.43 1.10 13.47
C LEU A 104 -1.88 2.49 13.10
N GLN A 105 -0.95 2.57 12.13
CA GLN A 105 -0.41 3.85 11.64
C GLN A 105 -1.16 4.40 10.44
N LEU A 106 -2.00 3.59 9.78
CA LEU A 106 -2.82 4.05 8.67
C LEU A 106 -4.08 4.77 9.18
N PRO A 107 -4.62 5.72 8.40
CA PRO A 107 -5.95 6.28 8.66
C PRO A 107 -7.03 5.18 8.77
N VAL A 108 -8.13 5.48 9.46
CA VAL A 108 -9.24 4.52 9.63
C VAL A 108 -9.80 4.05 8.27
N GLY A 109 -10.12 2.76 8.16
CA GLY A 109 -10.82 2.14 7.03
C GLY A 109 -9.94 1.38 6.03
N TYR A 110 -8.62 1.31 6.24
CA TYR A 110 -7.70 0.50 5.41
C TYR A 110 -7.77 -1.01 5.71
N ASP A 111 -8.28 -1.40 6.87
CA ASP A 111 -8.57 -2.78 7.25
C ASP A 111 -9.59 -3.44 6.29
N LEU A 112 -10.55 -2.65 5.80
CA LEU A 112 -11.59 -3.10 4.88
C LEU A 112 -11.07 -3.38 3.46
N LEU A 113 -9.94 -2.78 3.06
CA LEU A 113 -9.34 -2.96 1.74
C LEU A 113 -8.42 -4.18 1.66
N GLY A 114 -7.90 -4.65 2.80
CA GLY A 114 -7.00 -5.82 2.85
C GLY A 114 -7.71 -7.17 2.86
N GLY A 115 -9.05 -7.21 2.79
CA GLY A 115 -9.82 -8.45 2.79
C GLY A 115 -9.68 -9.30 4.07
N ARG A 116 -9.15 -8.75 5.16
CA ARG A 116 -9.07 -9.49 6.43
C ARG A 116 -10.43 -9.43 7.12
N PRO A 117 -11.08 -10.57 7.41
CA PRO A 117 -12.29 -10.57 8.22
C PRO A 117 -11.96 -9.99 9.61
N HIS A 118 -12.79 -9.07 10.08
CA HIS A 118 -12.72 -8.59 11.45
C HIS A 118 -13.01 -9.78 12.39
N PRO A 119 -12.19 -10.05 13.41
CA PRO A 119 -12.64 -10.95 14.47
C PRO A 119 -13.85 -10.30 15.15
N THR A 120 -14.94 -11.07 15.22
CA THR A 120 -16.13 -10.72 16.00
C THR A 120 -15.94 -11.16 17.45
#